data_AF-A0A699UBQ8-F1
#
_entry.id   AF-A0A699UBQ8-F1
#
_cell.length_a   1.000
_cell.length_b   1.000
_cell.length_c   1.000
_cell.angle_alpha   90.00
_cell.angle_beta   90.00
_cell.angle_gamma   90.00
#
_symmetry.space_group_name_H-M   'P 1'
#
loop_
_entity.id
_entity.type
_entity.pdbx_description
1 polymer ?
#
loop_
_entity_poly.entity_id
_entity_poly.type
_entity_poly.pdbx_seq_one_letter_code
_entity_poly.pdbx_strand_id
1 'polypeptide(L)' 'MDRISNIPSSIIETILCLLPIEEAVRTSILSKEWRYRWIKIPKLVFVEEKVQVLTDGAESDKPDLFDEEQAILGP' A
#
# COMPACT_ATOMS: atom_id res chain seq x y z
N MET A 1 -30.69 5.69 -16.68
CA MET A 1 -29.73 6.81 -16.76
C MET A 1 -28.55 6.47 -15.87
N ASP A 2 -27.40 6.19 -16.46
CA ASP A 2 -26.17 5.92 -15.73
C ASP A 2 -25.58 7.24 -15.24
N ARG A 3 -25.74 7.54 -13.94
CA ARG A 3 -25.25 8.78 -13.33
C ARG A 3 -23.73 8.96 -13.50
N ILE A 4 -23.02 7.83 -13.60
CA ILE A 4 -21.57 7.76 -13.82
C ILE A 4 -21.19 8.24 -15.24
N SER A 5 -22.09 8.10 -16.21
CA SER A 5 -21.89 8.58 -17.59
C SER A 5 -22.03 10.09 -17.74
N ASN A 6 -22.68 10.75 -16.77
CA ASN A 6 -22.84 12.21 -16.75
C ASN A 6 -21.66 12.93 -16.09
N ILE A 7 -20.65 12.19 -15.60
CA ILE A 7 -19.45 12.76 -15.00
C ILE A 7 -18.60 13.37 -16.13
N PRO A 8 -18.08 14.61 -15.95
CA PRO A 8 -17.18 15.21 -16.92
C PRO A 8 -15.94 14.35 -17.15
N SER A 9 -15.54 14.30 -18.41
CA SER A 9 -14.31 13.69 -18.92
C SER A 9 -13.07 13.95 -18.06
N SER A 10 -12.86 15.21 -17.71
CA SER A 10 -11.70 15.70 -16.94
C SER A 10 -11.65 15.11 -15.53
N ILE A 11 -12.80 14.89 -14.90
CA ILE A 11 -12.87 14.32 -13.55
C ILE A 11 -12.48 12.84 -13.59
N ILE A 12 -12.95 12.11 -14.60
CA ILE A 12 -12.58 10.69 -14.78
C ILE A 12 -11.07 10.58 -15.00
N GLU A 13 -10.49 11.45 -15.83
CA GLU A 13 -9.04 11.48 -16.07
C GLU A 13 -8.24 11.79 -14.79
N THR A 14 -8.71 12.75 -13.99
CA THR A 14 -8.08 13.08 -12.71
C THR A 14 -8.10 11.88 -11.75
N ILE A 15 -9.24 11.18 -11.65
CA ILE A 15 -9.36 10.00 -10.78
C ILE A 15 -8.41 8.89 -11.26
N LEU A 16 -8.37 8.60 -12.56
CA LEU A 16 -7.52 7.56 -13.12
C LEU A 16 -6.02 7.87 -12.94
N CYS A 17 -5.60 9.13 -13.00
CA CYS A 17 -4.21 9.54 -12.75
C CYS A 17 -3.78 9.39 -11.27
N LEU A 18 -4.73 9.36 -10.33
CA LEU A 18 -4.45 9.19 -8.90
C LEU A 18 -4.40 7.71 -8.49
N LEU A 19 -4.82 6.80 -9.37
CA LEU A 19 -4.91 5.37 -9.09
C LEU A 19 -3.70 4.62 -9.65
N PRO A 20 -3.20 3.59 -8.95
CA PRO A 20 -2.30 2.62 -9.53
C PRO A 20 -2.91 1.97 -10.78
N ILE A 21 -2.04 1.48 -11.66
CA ILE A 21 -2.45 0.94 -12.96
C ILE A 21 -3.54 -0.15 -12.81
N GLU A 22 -3.39 -1.04 -11.83
CA GLU A 22 -4.33 -2.14 -11.60
C GLU A 22 -5.71 -1.65 -11.15
N GLU A 23 -5.75 -0.65 -10.28
CA GLU A 23 -6.99 -0.08 -9.77
C GLU A 23 -7.73 0.67 -10.88
N ALA A 24 -6.98 1.42 -11.69
CA ALA A 24 -7.55 2.17 -12.79
C ALA A 24 -8.16 1.23 -13.87
N VAL A 25 -7.56 0.06 -14.15
CA VAL A 25 -8.22 -0.98 -14.98
C VAL A 25 -9.54 -1.44 -14.35
N ARG A 26 -9.60 -1.68 -13.03
CA ARG A 26 -10.82 -2.17 -12.37
C ARG A 26 -11.98 -1.19 -12.51
N THR A 27 -11.70 0.11 -12.51
CA THR A 27 -12.74 1.14 -12.71
C THR A 27 -13.36 1.15 -14.11
N SER A 28 -12.78 0.45 -15.09
CA SER A 28 -13.30 0.35 -16.47
C SER A 28 -14.67 -0.35 -16.59
N ILE A 29 -15.14 -0.99 -15.53
CA ILE A 29 -16.48 -1.61 -15.47
C ILE A 29 -17.59 -0.61 -15.14
N LEU A 30 -17.24 0.56 -14.59
CA LEU A 30 -18.22 1.54 -14.09
C LEU A 30 -19.05 2.17 -15.22
N SER A 31 -18.44 2.42 -16.38
CA SER A 31 -19.15 2.77 -17.61
C SER A 31 -18.27 2.63 -18.84
N LYS A 32 -18.88 2.78 -20.03
CA LYS A 32 -18.15 2.84 -21.30
C LYS A 32 -17.12 3.98 -21.31
N GLU A 33 -17.46 5.13 -20.74
CA GLU A 33 -16.56 6.29 -20.67
C GLU A 33 -15.29 5.98 -19.86
N TRP A 34 -15.43 5.28 -18.73
CA TRP A 34 -14.28 4.88 -17.91
C TRP A 34 -13.36 3.92 -18.67
N ARG A 35 -13.93 2.96 -19.39
CA ARG A 35 -13.16 2.04 -20.24
C ARG A 35 -12.40 2.77 -21.35
N TYR A 36 -13.06 3.71 -22.04
CA TYR A 36 -12.44 4.46 -23.12
C TYR A 36 -11.39 5.46 -22.64
N ARG A 37 -11.51 5.98 -21.41
CA ARG A 37 -10.56 6.94 -20.84
C ARG A 37 -9.34 6.26 -20.26
N TRP A 38 -9.53 5.14 -19.57
CA TRP A 38 -8.43 4.33 -19.05
C TRP A 38 -7.35 4.06 -20.11
N ILE A 39 -7.75 3.63 -21.31
CA ILE A 39 -6.82 3.32 -22.41
C ILE A 39 -6.12 4.55 -23.02
N LYS A 40 -6.65 5.76 -22.79
CA LYS A 40 -6.11 7.01 -23.34
C LYS A 40 -5.10 7.67 -22.42
N ILE A 41 -5.08 7.30 -21.14
CA ILE A 41 -4.16 7.91 -20.19
C ILE A 41 -2.79 7.26 -20.34
N PRO A 42 -1.72 8.06 -20.52
CA PRO A 42 -0.37 7.53 -20.62
C PRO A 42 0.00 6.79 -19.32
N LYS A 43 0.65 5.64 -19.48
CA LYS A 43 1.04 4.73 -18.40
C LYS A 43 2.10 5.40 -17.48
N LEU A 44 1.68 6.21 -16.53
CA LEU A 44 2.58 6.87 -15.59
C LEU A 44 2.70 6.02 -14.32
N VAL A 45 3.77 5.23 -14.22
CA VAL A 45 4.06 4.38 -13.07
C VAL A 45 5.19 5.04 -12.28
N PHE A 46 4.86 5.61 -11.12
CA PHE A 46 5.86 6.00 -10.12
C PHE A 46 5.93 4.88 -9.09
N VAL A 47 7.00 4.09 -9.17
CA VAL A 47 7.31 3.07 -8.17
C VAL A 47 8.04 3.76 -7.03
N GLU A 48 7.36 3.97 -5.90
CA GLU A 48 8.05 4.28 -4.66
C GLU A 48 8.66 2.97 -4.14
N GLU A 49 9.96 2.78 -4.36
CA GLU A 49 10.69 1.70 -3.72
C GLU A 49 10.68 1.94 -2.21
N LYS A 50 9.88 1.17 -1.47
CA LYS A 50 10.05 1.06 -0.02
C LYS A 50 11.39 0.39 0.25
N VAL A 51 12.42 1.18 0.46
CA VAL A 51 13.69 0.72 1.03
C VAL A 51 13.40 0.28 2.45
N GLN A 52 13.12 -1.01 2.63
CA GLN A 52 13.18 -1.62 3.94
C GLN A 52 14.67 -1.74 4.27
N VAL A 53 15.20 -0.75 5.00
CA VAL A 53 16.49 -0.91 5.67
C VAL A 53 16.27 -1.99 6.73
N LEU A 54 16.55 -3.24 6.38
CA LEU A 54 16.83 -4.27 7.37
C LEU A 54 18.18 -3.90 7.96
N THR A 55 18.15 -3.09 9.01
CA THR A 55 19.30 -2.97 9.89
C THR A 55 19.51 -4.38 10.46
N ASP A 56 20.63 -5.03 10.11
CA ASP A 56 21.14 -6.20 10.81
C ASP A 56 21.34 -5.83 12.27
N GLY A 57 20.26 -5.90 13.05
CA GLY A 57 20.30 -5.90 14.49
C GLY A 57 20.82 -7.27 14.87
N ALA A 58 22.14 -7.36 15.04
CA ALA A 58 22.82 -8.52 15.54
C ALA A 58 22.02 -9.13 16.70
N GLU A 59 21.55 -10.35 16.49
CA GLU A 59 21.14 -11.25 17.53
C GLU A 59 22.32 -11.42 18.49
N SER A 60 22.24 -10.75 19.63
CA SER A 60 23.03 -11.07 20.81
C SER A 60 22.10 -11.76 21.78
N ASP A 61 21.98 -13.07 21.56
CA ASP A 61 21.92 -14.09 22.59
C ASP A 61 22.50 -13.54 23.91
N LYS A 62 21.62 -13.21 24.87
CA LYS A 62 22.04 -12.90 26.22
C LYS A 62 21.89 -14.20 27.01
N PRO A 63 22.97 -14.98 27.23
CA PRO A 63 22.90 -16.09 28.16
C PRO A 63 22.59 -15.57 29.57
N ASP A 64 21.66 -16.29 30.20
CA ASP A 64 21.28 -16.32 31.60
C ASP A 64 22.13 -15.49 32.56
N LEU A 65 21.55 -14.41 33.10
CA LEU A 65 22.16 -13.63 34.17
C LEU A 65 21.62 -14.13 35.51
N PHE A 66 22.28 -15.18 36.01
CA PHE A 66 22.47 -15.53 37.42
C PHE A 66 21.22 -15.72 38.28
N ASP A 67 20.89 -17.00 38.52
CA ASP A 67 20.51 -17.48 39.84
C ASP A 67 21.52 -16.97 40.88
N GLU A 68 21.20 -15.92 41.62
CA GLU A 68 21.52 -15.88 43.05
C GLU A 68 20.76 -14.76 43.77
N GLU A 69 20.19 -15.18 44.90
CA GLU A 69 19.91 -14.39 46.08
C GLU A 69 18.54 -13.69 46.23
N GLN A 70 17.73 -14.32 47.09
CA GLN A 70 16.89 -13.71 48.13
C GLN A 70 15.38 -13.97 48.02
N ALA A 71 15.01 -15.22 48.29
CA ALA A 71 13.94 -15.48 49.27
C ALA A 71 14.51 -16.34 50.42
N ILE A 72 15.42 -15.74 51.20
CA ILE A 72 15.70 -16.21 52.55
C ILE A 72 14.57 -15.70 53.45
N LEU A 73 13.69 -16.59 53.91
CA LEU A 73 13.25 -16.67 55.31
C LEU A 73 12.52 -18.01 55.54
N GLY A 74 13.12 -18.88 56.36
CA GLY A 74 12.60 -20.19 56.76
C GLY A 74 11.46 -20.09 57.79
N PRO A 75 11.30 -21.03 58.76
CA PRO A 75 12.06 -22.25 59.06
C PRO A 75 11.44 -23.54 58.50
#